data_AF-A0A5B8NPR0-F1
#
_entry.id   AF-A0A5B8NPR0-F1
#
_cell.length_a   1.000
_cell.length_b   1.000
_cell.length_c   1.000
_cell.angle_alpha   90.00
_cell.angle_beta   90.00
_cell.angle_gamma   90.00
#
_symmetry.space_group_name_H-M   'P 1'
#
loop_
_entity.id
_entity.type
_entity.pdbx_description
1 polymer ?
#
loop_
_entity_poly.entity_id
_entity_poly.type
_entity_poly.pdbx_seq_one_letter_code
_entity_poly.pdbx_strand_id
1 'polypeptide(L)'
;MLHLDNSVNFVFITAICLVFITGIIIEILLSLNYWQQTKTTLQENKKGNQSDLSIFQKGNTRSPLHFIPTLLTALGILGTFTGIYFGFQGINLEAINDSDALIRNSTEILTGMQTAFQTSLWGLGSASFFIVILAVSEMSKRRRRNHLIKQIRDRDRRSNNNTEEALIVQLGKLAEKMEGLANLNPKTMGKEIANSLQPSLQEVRNDLNAQYQTLQTLKTLQPETIGAEVATALTPTFDEIKTDLNQQRQTIETQRQEVIKTVVGELRTEVIEPIANRLDASAETTKEASNAVQELKQELGGISDSLATSIQTIQQFQEQTLGELEDFAQNLKQILDQFKTDTQGVMEKVATDINYAVNESISGMEAQRTAFAESAEQASHTFRGIREDLQASLTTQAQQQQTMLENVQHSTEHILQEANNAFAEQSNTLTRVGSEASEIMTQASENLLIRALNS
;
A
#
# COMPACT_ATOMS: atom_id res chain seq x y z
N MET A 1 -30.22 -14.65 -15.68
CA MET A 1 -29.85 -13.46 -14.89
C MET A 1 -28.76 -13.75 -13.86
N LEU A 2 -28.71 -14.93 -13.23
CA LEU A 2 -27.60 -15.45 -12.38
C LEU A 2 -26.17 -15.43 -13.00
N HIS A 3 -26.02 -15.13 -14.29
CA HIS A 3 -24.72 -15.11 -14.97
C HIS A 3 -24.03 -13.74 -14.99
N LEU A 4 -24.74 -12.63 -14.73
CA LEU A 4 -24.14 -11.29 -14.71
C LEU A 4 -23.49 -10.93 -13.37
N ASP A 5 -23.93 -11.52 -12.25
CA ASP A 5 -23.39 -11.16 -10.94
C ASP A 5 -21.95 -11.66 -10.74
N ASN A 6 -21.65 -12.86 -11.26
CA ASN A 6 -20.30 -13.41 -11.26
C ASN A 6 -19.33 -12.62 -12.15
N SER A 7 -19.80 -11.96 -13.23
CA SER A 7 -18.90 -11.27 -14.15
C SER A 7 -18.35 -9.98 -13.54
N VAL A 8 -19.18 -9.22 -12.83
CA VAL A 8 -18.74 -7.95 -12.19
C VAL A 8 -17.75 -8.23 -11.07
N ASN A 9 -18.06 -9.18 -10.18
CA ASN A 9 -17.17 -9.55 -9.09
C ASN A 9 -15.83 -10.10 -9.63
N PHE A 10 -15.89 -10.93 -10.69
CA PHE A 10 -14.69 -11.43 -11.37
C PHE A 10 -13.85 -10.31 -11.98
N VAL A 11 -14.45 -9.29 -12.61
CA VAL A 11 -13.72 -8.15 -13.19
C VAL A 11 -12.98 -7.34 -12.12
N PHE A 12 -13.62 -7.04 -10.99
CA PHE A 12 -12.96 -6.29 -9.91
C PHE A 12 -11.86 -7.11 -9.23
N ILE A 13 -12.11 -8.37 -8.92
CA ILE A 13 -11.10 -9.26 -8.32
C ILE A 13 -9.91 -9.44 -9.27
N THR A 14 -10.16 -9.66 -10.56
CA THR A 14 -9.06 -9.78 -11.55
C THR A 14 -8.28 -8.49 -11.69
N ALA A 15 -8.93 -7.32 -11.69
CA ALA A 15 -8.25 -6.02 -11.69
C ALA A 15 -7.36 -5.84 -10.45
N ILE A 16 -7.88 -6.13 -9.25
CA ILE A 16 -7.12 -6.09 -7.99
C ILE A 16 -5.91 -7.02 -8.06
N CYS A 17 -6.10 -8.27 -8.50
CA CYS A 17 -5.02 -9.24 -8.66
C CYS A 17 -3.97 -8.78 -9.67
N LEU A 18 -4.37 -8.19 -10.79
CA LEU A 18 -3.45 -7.74 -11.84
C LEU A 18 -2.59 -6.57 -11.34
N VAL A 19 -3.19 -5.58 -10.68
CA VAL A 19 -2.45 -4.47 -10.05
C VAL A 19 -1.51 -4.98 -8.96
N PHE A 20 -1.97 -5.92 -8.14
CA PHE A 20 -1.17 -6.50 -7.07
C PHE A 20 0.04 -7.29 -7.61
N ILE A 21 -0.16 -8.17 -8.59
CA ILE A 21 0.90 -8.99 -9.19
C ILE A 21 1.91 -8.09 -9.92
N THR A 22 1.45 -7.15 -10.73
CA THR A 22 2.34 -6.21 -11.43
C THR A 22 3.12 -5.35 -10.45
N GLY A 23 2.49 -4.85 -9.39
CA GLY A 23 3.16 -4.12 -8.31
C GLY A 23 4.26 -4.94 -7.63
N ILE A 24 4.01 -6.22 -7.33
CA ILE A 24 5.01 -7.11 -6.72
C ILE A 24 6.18 -7.33 -7.67
N ILE A 25 5.92 -7.62 -8.95
CA ILE A 25 6.98 -7.86 -9.95
C ILE A 25 7.87 -6.63 -10.06
N ILE A 26 7.29 -5.44 -10.18
CA ILE A 26 8.05 -4.18 -10.27
C ILE A 26 8.87 -3.97 -9.00
N GLU A 27 8.32 -4.22 -7.81
CA GLU A 27 9.06 -4.00 -6.57
C GLU A 27 10.21 -5.00 -6.39
N ILE A 28 10.02 -6.25 -6.82
CA ILE A 28 11.08 -7.26 -6.87
C ILE A 28 12.19 -6.80 -7.82
N LEU A 29 11.84 -6.35 -9.03
CA LEU A 29 12.81 -5.84 -10.01
C LEU A 29 13.58 -4.63 -9.49
N LEU A 30 12.90 -3.66 -8.86
CA LEU A 30 13.53 -2.49 -8.25
C LEU A 30 14.46 -2.88 -7.10
N SER A 31 14.05 -3.84 -6.27
CA SER A 31 14.89 -4.36 -5.19
C SER A 31 16.13 -5.10 -5.72
N LEU A 32 15.99 -5.90 -6.78
CA LEU A 32 17.08 -6.58 -7.47
C LEU A 32 18.07 -5.60 -8.10
N ASN A 33 17.56 -4.59 -8.81
CA ASN A 33 18.38 -3.55 -9.42
C ASN A 33 19.17 -2.77 -8.35
N TYR A 34 18.49 -2.37 -7.27
CA TYR A 34 19.16 -1.73 -6.12
C TYR A 34 20.26 -2.62 -5.51
N TRP A 35 20.03 -3.93 -5.43
CA TRP A 35 21.03 -4.89 -4.96
C TRP A 35 22.22 -5.05 -5.90
N GLN A 36 22.00 -5.04 -7.21
CA GLN A 36 23.07 -5.10 -8.20
C GLN A 36 23.92 -3.83 -8.17
N GLN A 37 23.27 -2.66 -8.20
CA GLN A 37 23.94 -1.36 -8.18
C GLN A 37 24.76 -1.14 -6.90
N THR A 38 24.22 -1.52 -5.74
CA THR A 38 25.00 -1.45 -4.48
C THR A 38 26.18 -2.42 -4.45
N LYS A 39 26.14 -3.55 -5.16
CA LYS A 39 27.29 -4.45 -5.28
C LYS A 39 28.38 -3.88 -6.18
N THR A 40 28.03 -3.31 -7.33
CA THR A 40 28.99 -2.74 -8.28
C THR A 40 29.71 -1.53 -7.67
N THR A 41 28.99 -0.62 -7.04
CA THR A 41 29.60 0.57 -6.41
C THR A 41 30.52 0.22 -5.23
N LEU A 42 30.28 -0.89 -4.52
CA LEU A 42 31.23 -1.39 -3.53
C LEU A 42 32.51 -1.94 -4.16
N GLN A 43 32.41 -2.56 -5.33
CA GLN A 43 33.59 -3.06 -6.05
C GLN A 43 34.40 -1.89 -6.62
N GLU A 44 33.75 -0.84 -7.11
CA GLU A 44 34.39 0.39 -7.57
C GLU A 44 35.04 1.16 -6.41
N ASN A 45 34.35 1.35 -5.29
CA ASN A 45 34.93 1.93 -4.05
C ASN A 45 36.05 1.08 -3.43
N LYS A 46 36.17 -0.20 -3.80
CA LYS A 46 37.31 -1.05 -3.41
C LYS A 46 38.51 -0.87 -4.34
N LYS A 47 38.30 -0.41 -5.58
CA LYS A 47 39.34 -0.19 -6.59
C LYS A 47 39.82 1.26 -6.65
N GLY A 48 38.94 2.22 -6.39
CA GLY A 48 39.24 3.65 -6.34
C GLY A 48 39.49 4.12 -4.90
N ASN A 49 40.46 5.02 -4.71
CA ASN A 49 40.85 5.58 -3.41
C ASN A 49 39.92 6.72 -2.94
N GLN A 50 38.70 6.79 -3.47
CA GLN A 50 37.72 7.86 -3.23
C GLN A 50 36.39 7.25 -2.81
N SER A 51 35.87 7.71 -1.66
CA SER A 51 34.59 7.28 -1.09
C SER A 51 33.41 8.02 -1.70
N ASP A 52 33.00 7.59 -2.90
CA ASP A 52 31.77 8.12 -3.51
C ASP A 52 30.53 7.55 -2.79
N LEU A 53 29.88 8.43 -2.03
CA LEU A 53 28.66 8.15 -1.25
C LEU A 53 27.38 8.66 -1.96
N SER A 54 27.49 9.18 -3.18
CA SER A 54 26.38 9.79 -3.94
C SER A 54 25.19 8.84 -4.10
N ILE A 55 25.43 7.55 -4.36
CA ILE A 55 24.40 6.51 -4.51
C ILE A 55 23.59 6.24 -3.23
N PHE A 56 24.09 6.68 -2.07
CA PHE A 56 23.45 6.49 -0.76
C PHE A 56 22.66 7.71 -0.28
N GLN A 57 22.57 8.77 -1.09
CA GLN A 57 21.72 9.91 -0.77
C GLN A 57 20.26 9.50 -0.56
N LYS A 58 19.62 10.20 0.38
CA LYS A 58 18.45 9.80 1.20
C LYS A 58 17.19 9.40 0.41
N GLY A 59 17.13 9.66 -0.91
CA GLY A 59 15.98 9.40 -1.77
C GLY A 59 15.84 7.97 -2.31
N ASN A 60 16.94 7.20 -2.44
CA ASN A 60 16.92 5.94 -3.21
C ASN A 60 16.43 4.69 -2.45
N THR A 61 15.93 4.83 -1.21
CA THR A 61 15.48 3.70 -0.38
C THR A 61 13.97 3.53 -0.28
N ARG A 62 13.19 4.54 -0.67
CA ARG A 62 11.72 4.44 -0.70
C ARG A 62 11.30 3.80 -2.01
N SER A 63 10.32 2.91 -1.95
CA SER A 63 9.77 2.33 -3.17
C SER A 63 8.91 3.39 -3.88
N PRO A 64 9.00 3.57 -5.21
CA PRO A 64 8.08 4.44 -5.93
C PRO A 64 6.62 3.94 -5.91
N LEU A 65 6.37 2.72 -5.41
CA LEU A 65 5.07 2.03 -5.46
C LEU A 65 4.20 2.26 -4.22
N HIS A 66 4.47 3.30 -3.42
CA HIS A 66 3.66 3.63 -2.23
C HIS A 66 2.19 3.97 -2.52
N PHE A 67 1.85 4.31 -3.76
CA PHE A 67 0.49 4.62 -4.18
C PHE A 67 -0.36 3.36 -4.42
N ILE A 68 0.26 2.18 -4.61
CA ILE A 68 -0.45 0.93 -4.94
C ILE A 68 -1.45 0.53 -3.84
N PRO A 69 -1.10 0.49 -2.54
CA PRO A 69 -2.08 0.20 -1.48
C PRO A 69 -3.32 1.10 -1.51
N THR A 70 -3.12 2.40 -1.75
CA THR A 70 -4.21 3.37 -1.89
C THR A 70 -5.08 3.05 -3.10
N LEU A 71 -4.47 2.69 -4.23
CA LEU A 71 -5.16 2.28 -5.45
C LEU A 71 -5.99 0.99 -5.23
N LEU A 72 -5.46 -0.02 -4.56
CA LEU A 72 -6.19 -1.27 -4.26
C LEU A 72 -7.37 -1.02 -3.31
N THR A 73 -7.20 -0.13 -2.34
CA THR A 73 -8.28 0.29 -1.44
C THR A 73 -9.37 1.02 -2.20
N ALA A 74 -9.01 1.95 -3.09
CA ALA A 74 -9.96 2.66 -3.95
C ALA A 74 -10.71 1.72 -4.90
N LEU A 75 -10.03 0.74 -5.50
CA LEU A 75 -10.65 -0.32 -6.31
C LEU A 75 -11.63 -1.17 -5.50
N GLY A 76 -11.30 -1.50 -4.25
CA GLY A 76 -12.19 -2.20 -3.33
C GLY A 76 -13.46 -1.40 -3.04
N ILE A 77 -13.32 -0.11 -2.70
CA ILE A 77 -14.45 0.79 -2.45
C ILE A 77 -15.33 0.94 -3.71
N LEU A 78 -14.71 1.10 -4.88
CA LEU A 78 -15.43 1.19 -6.16
C LEU A 78 -16.22 -0.09 -6.45
N GLY A 79 -15.64 -1.25 -6.14
CA GLY A 79 -16.31 -2.55 -6.23
C GLY A 79 -17.52 -2.63 -5.28
N THR A 80 -17.42 -2.10 -4.06
CA THR A 80 -18.53 -2.03 -3.10
C THR A 80 -19.69 -1.21 -3.65
N PHE A 81 -19.43 -0.01 -4.16
CA PHE A 81 -20.47 0.83 -4.76
C PHE A 81 -21.12 0.15 -5.96
N THR A 82 -20.34 -0.52 -6.80
CA THR A 82 -20.84 -1.22 -7.98
C THR A 82 -21.70 -2.43 -7.60
N GLY A 83 -21.30 -3.21 -6.58
CA GLY A 83 -22.08 -4.35 -6.08
C GLY A 83 -23.42 -3.92 -5.49
N ILE A 84 -23.44 -2.83 -4.73
CA ILE A 84 -24.68 -2.24 -4.19
C ILE A 84 -25.58 -1.73 -5.33
N TYR A 85 -24.99 -1.04 -6.32
CA TYR A 85 -25.73 -0.52 -7.48
C TYR A 85 -26.46 -1.63 -8.25
N PHE A 86 -25.78 -2.75 -8.54
CA PHE A 86 -26.43 -3.89 -9.19
C PHE A 86 -27.42 -4.62 -8.28
N GLY A 87 -27.15 -4.69 -6.98
CA GLY A 87 -28.10 -5.23 -5.99
C GLY A 87 -29.42 -4.45 -5.91
N PHE A 88 -29.40 -3.16 -6.21
CA PHE A 88 -30.61 -2.32 -6.28
C PHE A 88 -31.29 -2.35 -7.65
N GLN A 89 -30.55 -2.55 -8.76
CA GLN A 89 -31.13 -2.61 -10.11
C GLN A 89 -32.06 -3.83 -10.34
N GLY A 90 -31.91 -4.91 -9.56
CA GLY A 90 -32.79 -6.08 -9.66
C GLY A 90 -34.20 -5.87 -9.11
N ILE A 91 -34.41 -4.82 -8.30
CA ILE A 91 -35.67 -4.59 -7.61
C ILE A 91 -36.73 -4.05 -8.58
N ASN A 92 -37.64 -4.91 -9.00
CA ASN A 92 -38.80 -4.47 -9.77
C ASN A 92 -39.89 -3.95 -8.80
N LEU A 93 -39.89 -2.64 -8.57
CA LEU A 93 -40.83 -1.94 -7.68
C LEU A 93 -42.28 -1.93 -8.19
N GLU A 94 -42.53 -2.39 -9.43
CA GLU A 94 -43.88 -2.48 -10.00
C GLU A 94 -44.63 -3.78 -9.63
N ALA A 95 -43.93 -4.77 -9.06
CA ALA A 95 -44.49 -6.10 -8.75
C ALA A 95 -44.63 -6.39 -7.23
N ILE A 96 -44.87 -5.37 -6.41
CA ILE A 96 -44.91 -5.47 -4.93
C ILE A 96 -46.07 -6.36 -4.41
N ASN A 97 -47.10 -6.61 -5.22
CA ASN A 97 -48.28 -7.37 -4.82
C ASN A 97 -48.08 -8.90 -4.83
N ASP A 98 -46.92 -9.39 -5.28
CA ASP A 98 -46.63 -10.82 -5.38
C ASP A 98 -45.59 -11.23 -4.32
N SER A 99 -46.00 -12.07 -3.36
CA SER A 99 -45.12 -12.52 -2.25
C SER A 99 -43.84 -13.20 -2.76
N ASP A 100 -43.90 -13.88 -3.92
CA ASP A 100 -42.74 -14.50 -4.55
C ASP A 100 -41.77 -13.46 -5.16
N ALA A 101 -42.28 -12.31 -5.60
CA ALA A 101 -41.46 -11.20 -6.08
C ALA A 101 -40.69 -10.52 -4.93
N LEU A 102 -41.29 -10.41 -3.75
CA LEU A 102 -40.61 -9.90 -2.55
C LEU A 102 -39.46 -10.80 -2.10
N ILE A 103 -39.66 -12.13 -2.10
CA ILE A 103 -38.59 -13.07 -1.76
C ILE A 103 -37.45 -13.00 -2.79
N ARG A 104 -37.76 -12.91 -4.09
CA ARG A 104 -36.74 -12.73 -5.14
C ARG A 104 -35.98 -11.42 -4.99
N ASN A 105 -36.67 -10.29 -4.78
CA ASN A 105 -36.04 -8.99 -4.55
C ASN A 105 -35.11 -9.02 -3.32
N SER A 106 -35.51 -9.69 -2.23
CA SER A 106 -34.65 -9.84 -1.05
C SER A 106 -33.39 -10.67 -1.33
N THR A 107 -33.50 -11.68 -2.20
CA THR A 107 -32.38 -12.54 -2.59
C THR A 107 -31.39 -11.80 -3.47
N GLU A 108 -31.86 -10.95 -4.40
CA GLU A 108 -30.99 -10.12 -5.25
C GLU A 108 -30.25 -9.05 -4.45
N ILE A 109 -30.92 -8.39 -3.48
CA ILE A 109 -30.25 -7.44 -2.57
C ILE A 109 -29.16 -8.15 -1.75
N LEU A 110 -29.47 -9.33 -1.21
CA LEU A 110 -28.50 -10.12 -0.45
C LEU A 110 -27.27 -10.50 -1.30
N THR A 111 -27.50 -10.80 -2.59
CA THR A 111 -26.45 -11.16 -3.54
C THR A 111 -25.57 -9.94 -3.89
N GLY A 112 -26.18 -8.78 -4.20
CA GLY A 112 -25.43 -7.55 -4.47
C GLY A 112 -24.62 -7.07 -3.25
N MET A 113 -25.19 -7.21 -2.05
CA MET A 113 -24.49 -6.95 -0.79
C MET A 113 -23.30 -7.89 -0.59
N GLN A 114 -23.44 -9.19 -0.89
CA GLN A 114 -22.34 -10.15 -0.83
C GLN A 114 -21.20 -9.77 -1.79
N THR A 115 -21.52 -9.40 -3.03
CA THR A 115 -20.54 -8.92 -4.03
C THR A 115 -19.83 -7.65 -3.55
N ALA A 116 -20.57 -6.72 -2.94
CA ALA A 116 -20.02 -5.48 -2.40
C ALA A 116 -19.03 -5.72 -1.24
N PHE A 117 -19.34 -6.68 -0.36
CA PHE A 117 -18.43 -7.07 0.72
C PHE A 117 -17.18 -7.78 0.22
N GLN A 118 -17.30 -8.69 -0.75
CA GLN A 118 -16.16 -9.46 -1.26
C GLN A 118 -15.14 -8.57 -1.97
N THR A 119 -15.59 -7.63 -2.79
CA THR A 119 -14.71 -6.68 -3.50
C THR A 119 -13.97 -5.75 -2.52
N SER A 120 -14.65 -5.28 -1.47
CA SER A 120 -14.04 -4.52 -0.37
C SER A 120 -12.96 -5.32 0.36
N LEU A 121 -13.28 -6.57 0.71
CA LEU A 121 -12.38 -7.47 1.43
C LEU A 121 -11.09 -7.74 0.64
N TRP A 122 -11.22 -7.99 -0.68
CA TRP A 122 -10.06 -8.16 -1.55
C TRP A 122 -9.25 -6.87 -1.68
N GLY A 123 -9.87 -5.70 -1.85
CA GLY A 123 -9.18 -4.43 -1.97
C GLY A 123 -8.39 -4.05 -0.71
N LEU A 124 -9.02 -4.08 0.45
CA LEU A 124 -8.37 -3.79 1.74
C LEU A 124 -7.35 -4.87 2.14
N GLY A 125 -7.69 -6.14 1.96
CA GLY A 125 -6.81 -7.26 2.32
C GLY A 125 -5.53 -7.25 1.51
N SER A 126 -5.64 -7.08 0.19
CA SER A 126 -4.49 -6.98 -0.71
C SER A 126 -3.67 -5.71 -0.47
N ALA A 127 -4.31 -4.57 -0.23
CA ALA A 127 -3.62 -3.33 0.13
C ALA A 127 -2.80 -3.48 1.42
N SER A 128 -3.41 -4.06 2.47
CA SER A 128 -2.75 -4.28 3.76
C SER A 128 -1.55 -5.23 3.60
N PHE A 129 -1.69 -6.28 2.80
CA PHE A 129 -0.58 -7.18 2.51
C PHE A 129 0.53 -6.51 1.70
N PHE A 130 0.18 -5.65 0.73
CA PHE A 130 1.14 -4.90 -0.07
C PHE A 130 1.93 -3.88 0.77
N ILE A 131 1.29 -3.24 1.76
CA ILE A 131 1.96 -2.36 2.72
C ILE A 131 3.04 -3.12 3.49
N VAL A 132 2.74 -4.35 3.94
CA VAL A 132 3.73 -5.20 4.61
C VAL A 132 4.90 -5.53 3.69
N ILE A 133 4.63 -5.87 2.42
CA ILE A 133 5.70 -6.10 1.42
C ILE A 133 6.58 -4.87 1.25
N LEU A 134 5.98 -3.68 1.08
CA LEU A 134 6.73 -2.43 0.96
C LEU A 134 7.58 -2.15 2.20
N ALA A 135 7.03 -2.37 3.40
CA ALA A 135 7.76 -2.20 4.65
C ALA A 135 8.96 -3.15 4.76
N VAL A 136 8.80 -4.41 4.37
CA VAL A 136 9.89 -5.41 4.35
C VAL A 136 10.96 -5.04 3.30
N SER A 137 10.55 -4.63 2.10
CA SER A 137 11.46 -4.16 1.03
C SER A 137 12.30 -2.96 1.51
N GLU A 138 11.65 -1.95 2.08
CA GLU A 138 12.34 -0.78 2.63
C GLU A 138 13.29 -1.17 3.76
N MET A 139 12.85 -2.03 4.68
CA MET A 139 13.70 -2.45 5.78
C MET A 139 14.93 -3.20 5.27
N SER A 140 14.79 -4.04 4.25
CA SER A 140 15.90 -4.72 3.60
C SER A 140 16.89 -3.74 2.95
N LYS A 141 16.38 -2.80 2.13
CA LYS A 141 17.18 -1.75 1.47
C LYS A 141 17.92 -0.88 2.49
N ARG A 142 17.25 -0.48 3.59
CA ARG A 142 17.83 0.31 4.69
C ARG A 142 18.90 -0.45 5.46
N ARG A 143 18.66 -1.71 5.83
CA ARG A 143 19.65 -2.55 6.53
C ARG A 143 20.90 -2.71 5.68
N ARG A 144 20.73 -2.97 4.38
CA ARG A 144 21.86 -3.09 3.44
C ARG A 144 22.63 -1.78 3.35
N ARG A 145 21.94 -0.66 3.11
CA ARG A 145 22.57 0.68 3.07
C ARG A 145 23.42 0.95 4.31
N ASN A 146 22.84 0.77 5.49
CA ASN A 146 23.53 1.06 6.75
C ASN A 146 24.77 0.16 6.95
N HIS A 147 24.68 -1.11 6.55
CA HIS A 147 25.83 -2.02 6.58
C HIS A 147 26.95 -1.56 5.63
N LEU A 148 26.62 -1.07 4.44
CA LEU A 148 27.60 -0.60 3.45
C LEU A 148 28.25 0.72 3.85
N ILE A 149 27.46 1.70 4.32
CA ILE A 149 27.99 2.97 4.83
C ILE A 149 28.97 2.71 5.98
N LYS A 150 28.65 1.76 6.86
CA LYS A 150 29.56 1.37 7.94
C LYS A 150 30.88 0.80 7.40
N GLN A 151 30.83 -0.12 6.42
CA GLN A 151 32.04 -0.68 5.81
C GLN A 151 32.93 0.36 5.12
N ILE A 152 32.34 1.36 4.45
CA ILE A 152 33.09 2.44 3.79
C ILE A 152 33.73 3.34 4.85
N ARG A 153 32.96 3.79 5.85
CA ARG A 153 33.45 4.65 6.93
C ARG A 153 34.59 4.01 7.75
N ASP A 154 34.48 2.72 8.05
CA ASP A 154 35.52 1.98 8.78
C ASP A 154 36.81 1.83 7.94
N ARG A 155 36.69 1.75 6.60
CA ARG A 155 37.85 1.74 5.69
C ARG A 155 38.53 3.11 5.65
N ASP A 156 37.78 4.18 5.45
CA ASP A 156 38.33 5.54 5.36
C ASP A 156 39.09 5.91 6.64
N ARG A 157 38.54 5.53 7.81
CA ARG A 157 39.23 5.68 9.10
C ARG A 157 40.55 4.93 9.18
N ARG A 158 40.62 3.68 8.70
CA ARG A 158 41.88 2.91 8.67
C ARG A 158 42.91 3.51 7.72
N SER A 159 42.47 4.02 6.56
CA SER A 159 43.37 4.66 5.58
C SER A 159 44.03 5.93 6.14
N ASN A 160 43.26 6.76 6.85
CA ASN A 160 43.75 8.03 7.36
C ASN A 160 44.80 7.83 8.48
N ASN A 161 44.56 6.90 9.41
CA ASN A 161 45.48 6.61 10.51
C ASN A 161 46.86 6.11 10.02
N ASN A 162 46.90 5.33 8.94
CA ASN A 162 48.16 4.86 8.35
C ASN A 162 49.01 6.00 7.76
N THR A 163 48.38 7.13 7.39
CA THR A 163 49.07 8.27 6.77
C THR A 163 49.73 9.15 7.84
N GLU A 164 49.09 9.29 9.01
CA GLU A 164 49.67 9.97 10.18
C GLU A 164 50.88 9.20 10.73
N GLU A 165 50.80 7.86 10.85
CA GLU A 165 51.94 7.04 11.25
C GLU A 165 53.11 7.15 10.26
N ALA A 166 52.84 7.20 8.96
CA ALA A 166 53.88 7.36 7.93
C ALA A 166 54.59 8.73 7.99
N LEU A 167 53.85 9.81 8.28
CA LEU A 167 54.40 11.15 8.48
C LEU A 167 55.28 11.24 9.73
N ILE A 168 54.85 10.63 10.84
CA ILE A 168 55.63 10.57 12.09
C ILE A 168 56.94 9.81 11.87
N VAL A 169 56.90 8.68 11.15
CA VAL A 169 58.11 7.91 10.80
C VAL A 169 59.05 8.69 9.89
N GLN A 170 58.54 9.48 8.93
CA GLN A 170 59.37 10.33 8.09
C GLN A 170 60.00 11.50 8.85
N LEU A 171 59.25 12.15 9.75
CA LEU A 171 59.76 13.22 10.62
C LEU A 171 60.83 12.70 11.58
N GLY A 172 60.67 11.50 12.13
CA GLY A 172 61.68 10.83 12.96
C GLY A 172 62.99 10.59 12.20
N LYS A 173 62.92 10.11 10.95
CA LYS A 173 64.11 9.92 10.10
C LYS A 173 64.79 11.24 9.71
N LEU A 174 64.05 12.34 9.60
CA LEU A 174 64.61 13.66 9.31
C LEU A 174 65.33 14.25 10.54
N ALA A 175 64.78 14.05 11.72
CA ALA A 175 65.41 14.45 12.98
C ALA A 175 66.74 13.72 13.21
N GLU A 176 66.79 12.40 12.95
CA GLU A 176 68.00 11.58 13.05
C GLU A 176 69.11 12.06 12.08
N LYS A 177 68.73 12.53 10.88
CA LYS A 177 69.66 13.15 9.93
C LYS A 177 70.19 14.52 10.38
N MET A 178 69.41 15.31 11.12
CA MET A 178 69.84 16.61 11.65
C MET A 178 70.72 16.48 12.90
N GLU A 179 70.53 15.43 13.70
CA GLU A 179 71.39 15.13 14.85
C GLU A 179 72.83 14.79 14.41
N GLY A 180 72.99 14.19 13.22
CA GLY A 180 74.30 13.98 12.58
C GLY A 180 75.06 15.27 12.23
N LEU A 181 74.36 16.40 12.02
CA LEU A 181 74.96 17.72 11.75
C LEU A 181 75.33 18.47 13.04
N ALA A 182 74.66 18.17 14.17
CA ALA A 182 74.95 18.77 15.47
C ALA A 182 76.28 18.29 16.09
N ASN A 183 76.93 17.27 15.51
CA ASN A 183 78.20 16.72 15.98
C ASN A 183 79.45 17.45 15.45
N LEU A 184 79.30 18.57 14.72
CA LEU A 184 80.38 19.50 14.39
C LEU A 184 80.73 20.38 15.61
N ASN A 185 81.33 19.76 16.63
CA ASN A 185 81.73 20.41 17.88
C ASN A 185 83.10 21.11 17.70
N PRO A 186 83.33 22.35 18.21
CA PRO A 186 84.63 23.06 18.16
C PRO A 186 85.86 22.26 18.65
N LYS A 187 85.66 21.12 19.33
CA LYS A 187 86.72 20.18 19.70
C LYS A 187 87.38 19.45 18.51
N THR A 188 86.66 19.15 17.42
CA THR A 188 87.27 18.51 16.23
C THR A 188 88.10 19.52 15.44
N MET A 189 87.62 20.77 15.35
CA MET A 189 88.36 21.87 14.72
C MET A 189 89.63 22.24 15.50
N GLY A 190 89.58 22.23 16.84
CA GLY A 190 90.75 22.46 17.69
C GLY A 190 91.83 21.37 17.57
N LYS A 191 91.46 20.13 17.25
CA LYS A 191 92.40 19.02 17.04
C LYS A 191 93.11 19.12 15.69
N GLU A 192 92.39 19.55 14.65
CA GLU A 192 92.96 19.77 13.32
C GLU A 192 93.94 20.96 13.30
N ILE A 193 93.60 22.05 13.99
CA ILE A 193 94.46 23.22 14.17
C ILE A 193 95.72 22.88 15.00
N ALA A 194 95.57 22.07 16.06
CA ALA A 194 96.71 21.62 16.86
C ALA A 194 97.68 20.74 16.03
N ASN A 195 97.15 19.88 15.16
CA ASN A 195 97.97 19.05 14.27
C ASN A 195 98.69 19.88 13.19
N SER A 196 98.08 20.98 12.71
CA SER A 196 98.71 21.83 11.68
C SER A 196 99.77 22.79 12.26
N LEU A 197 99.67 23.19 13.53
CA LEU A 197 100.62 24.08 14.21
C LEU A 197 101.87 23.37 14.76
N GLN A 198 101.79 22.05 14.94
CA GLN A 198 102.89 21.24 15.47
C GLN A 198 104.19 21.33 14.65
N PRO A 199 104.19 21.28 13.30
CA PRO A 199 105.42 21.47 12.52
C PRO A 199 106.03 22.87 12.67
N SER A 200 105.22 23.94 12.70
CA SER A 200 105.73 25.32 12.84
C SER A 200 106.35 25.60 14.22
N LEU A 201 105.81 25.02 15.30
CA LEU A 201 106.42 25.13 16.64
C LEU A 201 107.73 24.35 16.76
N GLN A 202 107.87 23.26 16.01
CA GLN A 202 109.11 22.49 15.95
C GLN A 202 110.21 23.27 15.21
N GLU A 203 109.84 24.02 14.17
CA GLU A 203 110.74 24.87 13.38
C GLU A 203 111.25 26.08 14.20
N VAL A 204 110.36 26.79 14.91
CA VAL A 204 110.74 27.88 15.83
C VAL A 204 111.66 27.39 16.95
N ARG A 205 111.45 26.16 17.45
CA ARG A 205 112.32 25.56 18.47
C ARG A 205 113.72 25.24 17.92
N ASN A 206 113.81 24.80 16.67
CA ASN A 206 115.09 24.54 16.03
C ASN A 206 115.84 25.85 15.76
N ASP A 207 115.13 26.92 15.40
CA ASP A 207 115.70 28.24 15.11
C ASP A 207 116.20 28.95 16.39
N LEU A 208 115.45 28.84 17.50
CA LEU A 208 115.91 29.30 18.82
C LEU A 208 117.16 28.57 19.33
N ASN A 209 117.32 27.30 18.94
CA ASN A 209 118.51 26.51 19.31
C ASN A 209 119.74 26.91 18.46
N ALA A 210 119.52 27.36 17.21
CA ALA A 210 120.55 27.94 16.37
C ALA A 210 121.00 29.32 16.88
N GLN A 211 120.08 30.17 17.38
CA GLN A 211 120.41 31.46 17.99
C GLN A 211 121.25 31.35 19.28
N TYR A 212 121.06 30.29 20.08
CA TYR A 212 121.86 30.08 21.30
C TYR A 212 123.35 29.83 21.00
N GLN A 213 123.67 29.25 19.84
CA GLN A 213 125.05 29.08 19.36
C GLN A 213 125.66 30.41 18.89
N THR A 214 124.86 31.28 18.27
CA THR A 214 125.31 32.61 17.80
C THR A 214 125.59 33.59 18.94
N LEU A 215 124.93 33.44 20.09
CA LEU A 215 125.18 34.29 21.27
C LEU A 215 126.49 33.97 22.00
N GLN A 216 127.10 32.80 21.78
CA GLN A 216 128.39 32.44 22.37
C GLN A 216 129.59 33.06 21.63
N THR A 217 129.44 33.46 20.36
CA THR A 217 130.48 34.14 19.58
C THR A 217 130.52 35.66 19.79
N LEU A 218 129.54 36.24 20.47
CA LEU A 218 129.42 37.68 20.73
C LEU A 218 130.09 38.14 22.04
N LYS A 219 131.18 37.49 22.47
CA LYS A 219 131.93 37.86 23.70
C LYS A 219 133.04 38.88 23.50
N THR A 220 133.20 39.41 22.29
CA THR A 220 134.13 40.50 21.98
C THR A 220 133.49 41.36 20.91
N LEU A 221 133.02 42.58 21.24
CA LEU A 221 132.99 43.80 20.41
C LEU A 221 132.11 44.90 21.06
N GLN A 222 132.47 46.15 20.80
CA GLN A 222 132.06 47.38 21.51
C GLN A 222 130.64 47.92 21.20
N PRO A 223 130.08 48.85 22.01
CA PRO A 223 128.66 49.23 22.02
C PRO A 223 128.13 50.03 20.82
N GLU A 224 128.97 50.50 19.89
CA GLU A 224 128.55 51.45 18.84
C GLU A 224 128.17 50.81 17.50
N THR A 225 128.40 49.50 17.30
CA THR A 225 127.99 48.76 16.09
C THR A 225 126.69 47.96 16.24
N ILE A 226 126.15 47.84 17.46
CA ILE A 226 124.93 47.02 17.72
C ILE A 226 123.68 47.66 17.12
N GLY A 227 123.55 48.99 17.14
CA GLY A 227 122.36 49.69 16.65
C GLY A 227 122.15 49.60 15.13
N ALA A 228 123.25 49.61 14.36
CA ALA A 228 123.20 49.53 12.90
C ALA A 228 122.95 48.09 12.43
N GLU A 229 123.57 47.10 13.08
CA GLU A 229 123.43 45.69 12.68
C GLU A 229 122.07 45.11 13.06
N VAL A 230 121.50 45.52 14.21
CA VAL A 230 120.14 45.16 14.62
C VAL A 230 119.09 45.81 13.71
N ALA A 231 119.29 47.06 13.29
CA ALA A 231 118.41 47.69 12.31
C ALA A 231 118.49 46.98 10.95
N THR A 232 119.68 46.62 10.48
CA THR A 232 119.87 45.91 9.21
C THR A 232 119.29 44.50 9.23
N ALA A 233 119.37 43.81 10.38
CA ALA A 233 118.82 42.47 10.55
C ALA A 233 117.28 42.44 10.70
N LEU A 234 116.68 43.44 11.35
CA LEU A 234 115.23 43.45 11.66
C LEU A 234 114.37 44.20 10.64
N THR A 235 114.94 45.14 9.85
CA THR A 235 114.21 45.86 8.79
C THR A 235 113.48 44.93 7.81
N PRO A 236 114.11 43.88 7.23
CA PRO A 236 113.41 42.98 6.32
C PRO A 236 112.24 42.25 7.00
N THR A 237 112.37 41.87 8.27
CA THR A 237 111.30 41.21 9.03
C THR A 237 110.10 42.15 9.26
N PHE A 238 110.35 43.43 9.54
CA PHE A 238 109.27 44.42 9.68
C PHE A 238 108.59 44.76 8.34
N ASP A 239 109.34 44.79 7.24
CA ASP A 239 108.77 44.98 5.90
C ASP A 239 107.93 43.77 5.46
N GLU A 240 108.36 42.56 5.81
CA GLU A 240 107.62 41.32 5.57
C GLU A 240 106.32 41.30 6.39
N ILE A 241 106.38 41.62 7.69
CA ILE A 241 105.19 41.75 8.56
C ILE A 241 104.22 42.82 8.04
N LYS A 242 104.72 43.97 7.56
CA LYS A 242 103.87 45.04 7.01
C LYS A 242 103.21 44.60 5.71
N THR A 243 103.93 43.87 4.86
CA THR A 243 103.41 43.31 3.62
C THR A 243 102.31 42.28 3.92
N ASP A 244 102.56 41.40 4.87
CA ASP A 244 101.62 40.36 5.30
C ASP A 244 100.36 40.96 5.96
N LEU A 245 100.52 41.99 6.79
CA LEU A 245 99.40 42.75 7.36
C LEU A 245 98.55 43.44 6.29
N ASN A 246 99.17 44.03 5.27
CA ASN A 246 98.44 44.64 4.16
C ASN A 246 97.69 43.58 3.33
N GLN A 247 98.32 42.42 3.11
CA GLN A 247 97.73 41.31 2.37
C GLN A 247 96.57 40.66 3.13
N GLN A 248 96.67 40.50 4.46
CA GLN A 248 95.57 40.09 5.32
C GLN A 248 94.43 41.11 5.31
N ARG A 249 94.74 42.42 5.41
CA ARG A 249 93.70 43.46 5.39
C ARG A 249 92.92 43.45 4.07
N GLN A 250 93.61 43.24 2.95
CA GLN A 250 92.98 43.13 1.64
C GLN A 250 92.18 41.84 1.47
N THR A 251 92.66 40.72 2.02
CA THR A 251 91.95 39.44 2.04
C THR A 251 90.66 39.52 2.87
N ILE A 252 90.72 40.14 4.06
CA ILE A 252 89.56 40.36 4.93
C ILE A 252 88.51 41.23 4.25
N GLU A 253 88.93 42.29 3.55
CA GLU A 253 87.99 43.17 2.85
C GLU A 253 87.32 42.46 1.66
N THR A 254 88.08 41.66 0.93
CA THR A 254 87.56 40.85 -0.20
C THR A 254 86.59 39.78 0.31
N GLN A 255 86.93 39.08 1.39
CA GLN A 255 86.06 38.09 2.03
C GLN A 255 84.79 38.72 2.61
N ARG A 256 84.87 39.91 3.23
CA ARG A 256 83.68 40.62 3.71
C ARG A 256 82.70 40.93 2.58
N GLN A 257 83.21 41.44 1.46
CA GLN A 257 82.35 41.73 0.31
C GLN A 257 81.73 40.47 -0.29
N GLU A 258 82.50 39.38 -0.38
CA GLU A 258 81.99 38.12 -0.92
C GLU A 258 80.93 37.49 0.00
N VAL A 259 81.18 37.44 1.31
CA VAL A 259 80.23 36.90 2.30
C VAL A 259 78.94 37.70 2.32
N ILE A 260 78.99 39.04 2.27
CA ILE A 260 77.76 39.85 2.20
C ILE A 260 77.01 39.57 0.89
N LYS A 261 77.71 39.43 -0.23
CA LYS A 261 77.08 39.15 -1.53
C LYS A 261 76.43 37.77 -1.56
N THR A 262 77.09 36.76 -0.99
CA THR A 262 76.57 35.39 -0.89
C THR A 262 75.38 35.33 0.06
N VAL A 263 75.47 35.90 1.27
CA VAL A 263 74.37 35.89 2.25
C VAL A 263 73.15 36.66 1.73
N VAL A 264 73.34 37.81 1.08
CA VAL A 264 72.23 38.56 0.47
C VAL A 264 71.63 37.80 -0.72
N GLY A 265 72.46 37.11 -1.51
CA GLY A 265 72.01 36.25 -2.61
C GLY A 265 71.20 35.05 -2.12
N GLU A 266 71.70 34.36 -1.09
CA GLU A 266 71.02 33.21 -0.46
C GLU A 266 69.74 33.64 0.24
N LEU A 267 69.73 34.73 1.02
CA LEU A 267 68.50 35.27 1.64
C LEU A 267 67.45 35.65 0.58
N ARG A 268 67.87 36.24 -0.54
CA ARG A 268 66.94 36.57 -1.62
C ARG A 268 66.32 35.31 -2.24
N THR A 269 67.14 34.30 -2.52
CA THR A 269 66.74 33.10 -3.28
C THR A 269 66.01 32.09 -2.40
N GLU A 270 66.48 31.85 -1.18
CA GLU A 270 65.91 30.83 -0.28
C GLU A 270 64.79 31.34 0.62
N VAL A 271 64.68 32.66 0.83
CA VAL A 271 63.71 33.22 1.79
C VAL A 271 62.76 34.24 1.14
N ILE A 272 63.28 35.31 0.54
CA ILE A 272 62.43 36.41 0.04
C ILE A 272 61.55 35.97 -1.14
N GLU A 273 62.14 35.31 -2.13
CA GLU A 273 61.42 34.83 -3.32
C GLU A 273 60.36 33.76 -3.00
N PRO A 274 60.63 32.72 -2.20
CA PRO A 274 59.60 31.75 -1.82
C PRO A 274 58.52 32.33 -0.91
N ILE A 275 58.83 33.30 -0.04
CA ILE A 275 57.80 33.99 0.77
C ILE A 275 56.89 34.84 -0.11
N ALA A 276 57.46 35.58 -1.08
CA ALA A 276 56.68 36.35 -2.05
C ALA A 276 55.75 35.46 -2.88
N ASN A 277 56.27 34.35 -3.42
CA ASN A 277 55.48 33.38 -4.17
C ASN A 277 54.36 32.75 -3.32
N ARG A 278 54.62 32.45 -2.04
CA ARG A 278 53.59 31.95 -1.10
C ARG A 278 52.54 33.00 -0.79
N LEU A 279 52.93 34.26 -0.66
CA LEU A 279 52.01 35.38 -0.43
C LEU A 279 51.09 35.58 -1.63
N ASP A 280 51.62 35.52 -2.86
CA ASP A 280 50.83 35.60 -4.09
C ASP A 280 49.85 34.43 -4.21
N ALA A 281 50.31 33.20 -3.94
CA ALA A 281 49.43 32.04 -3.89
C ALA A 281 48.33 32.19 -2.83
N SER A 282 48.67 32.72 -1.65
CA SER A 282 47.71 32.99 -0.58
C SER A 282 46.70 34.08 -0.97
N ALA A 283 47.12 35.11 -1.67
CA ALA A 283 46.25 36.17 -2.17
C ALA A 283 45.27 35.63 -3.21
N GLU A 284 45.72 34.77 -4.12
CA GLU A 284 44.85 34.13 -5.11
C GLU A 284 43.86 33.18 -4.46
N THR A 285 44.31 32.32 -3.52
CA THR A 285 43.39 31.43 -2.77
C THR A 285 42.36 32.24 -1.97
N THR A 286 42.75 33.39 -1.40
CA THR A 286 41.84 34.27 -0.66
C THR A 286 40.79 34.88 -1.59
N LYS A 287 41.19 35.25 -2.82
CA LYS A 287 40.29 35.76 -3.85
C LYS A 287 39.32 34.69 -4.33
N GLU A 288 39.79 33.48 -4.59
CA GLU A 288 38.93 32.33 -4.92
C GLU A 288 37.92 32.03 -3.81
N ALA A 289 38.37 32.03 -2.55
CA ALA A 289 37.49 31.85 -1.40
C ALA A 289 36.45 32.97 -1.31
N SER A 290 36.83 34.22 -1.57
CA SER A 290 35.90 35.35 -1.59
C SER A 290 34.83 35.20 -2.68
N ASN A 291 35.24 34.77 -3.88
CA ASN A 291 34.32 34.48 -4.99
C ASN A 291 33.34 33.34 -4.63
N ALA A 292 33.84 32.25 -4.05
CA ALA A 292 33.01 31.13 -3.62
C ALA A 292 31.99 31.53 -2.53
N VAL A 293 32.39 32.41 -1.60
CA VAL A 293 31.48 32.97 -0.59
C VAL A 293 30.42 33.88 -1.23
N GLN A 294 30.78 34.62 -2.27
CA GLN A 294 29.84 35.46 -3.01
C GLN A 294 28.82 34.63 -3.81
N GLU A 295 29.26 33.57 -4.48
CA GLU A 295 28.37 32.58 -5.10
C GLU A 295 27.45 31.93 -4.06
N LEU A 296 28.00 31.48 -2.93
CA LEU A 296 27.22 30.90 -1.84
C LEU A 296 26.14 31.87 -1.35
N LYS A 297 26.46 33.16 -1.16
CA LYS A 297 25.49 34.20 -0.75
C LYS A 297 24.37 34.34 -1.78
N GLN A 298 24.69 34.26 -3.07
CA GLN A 298 23.72 34.41 -4.15
C GLN A 298 22.80 33.19 -4.25
N GLU A 299 23.34 31.98 -4.15
CA GLU A 299 22.57 30.74 -4.04
C GLU A 299 21.67 30.73 -2.81
N LEU A 300 22.19 31.18 -1.66
CA LEU A 300 21.39 31.28 -0.43
C LEU A 300 20.23 32.28 -0.59
N GLY A 301 20.44 33.38 -1.32
CA GLY A 301 19.39 34.32 -1.71
C GLY A 301 18.30 33.66 -2.56
N GLY A 302 18.68 32.92 -3.61
CA GLY A 302 17.74 32.19 -4.46
C GLY A 302 16.95 31.10 -3.72
N ILE A 303 17.58 30.41 -2.78
CA ILE A 303 16.90 29.44 -1.89
C ILE A 303 15.89 30.17 -1.00
N SER A 304 16.25 31.32 -0.43
CA SER A 304 15.34 32.11 0.42
C SER A 304 14.11 32.59 -0.35
N ASP A 305 14.28 33.06 -1.59
CA ASP A 305 13.17 33.47 -2.47
C ASP A 305 12.27 32.29 -2.84
N SER A 306 12.88 31.13 -3.14
CA SER A 306 12.15 29.89 -3.42
C SER A 306 11.35 29.41 -2.21
N LEU A 307 11.91 29.55 -1.01
CA LEU A 307 11.24 29.21 0.25
C LEU A 307 10.05 30.13 0.51
N ALA A 308 10.23 31.45 0.31
CA ALA A 308 9.14 32.43 0.43
C ALA A 308 8.00 32.13 -0.54
N THR A 309 8.34 31.83 -1.80
CA THR A 309 7.36 31.43 -2.83
C THR A 309 6.63 30.15 -2.42
N SER A 310 7.34 29.15 -1.90
CA SER A 310 6.73 27.89 -1.44
C SER A 310 5.77 28.09 -0.27
N ILE A 311 6.12 28.96 0.69
CA ILE A 311 5.23 29.31 1.81
C ILE A 311 3.95 29.95 1.29
N GLN A 312 4.07 30.87 0.33
CA GLN A 312 2.91 31.54 -0.27
C GLN A 312 2.01 30.55 -1.02
N THR A 313 2.58 29.61 -1.78
CA THR A 313 1.82 28.54 -2.43
C THR A 313 1.11 27.63 -1.43
N ILE A 314 1.77 27.27 -0.32
CA ILE A 314 1.17 26.46 0.75
C ILE A 314 0.00 27.21 1.39
N GLN A 315 0.16 28.50 1.65
CA GLN A 315 -0.87 29.33 2.26
C GLN A 315 -2.09 29.44 1.34
N GLN A 316 -1.87 29.65 0.04
CA GLN A 316 -2.92 29.69 -0.96
C GLN A 316 -3.63 28.32 -1.11
N PHE A 317 -2.88 27.23 -1.09
CA PHE A 317 -3.44 25.88 -1.10
C PHE A 317 -4.29 25.61 0.15
N GLN A 318 -3.83 26.04 1.33
CA GLN A 318 -4.58 25.90 2.58
C GLN A 318 -5.88 26.69 2.56
N GLU A 319 -5.84 27.93 2.07
CA GLU A 319 -7.00 28.81 1.96
C GLU A 319 -8.03 28.23 0.98
N GLN A 320 -7.58 27.76 -0.19
CA GLN A 320 -8.45 27.08 -1.17
C GLN A 320 -9.03 25.78 -0.61
N THR A 321 -8.21 24.95 0.06
CA THR A 321 -8.66 23.66 0.63
C THR A 321 -9.70 23.88 1.74
N LEU A 322 -9.52 24.91 2.57
CA LEU A 322 -10.51 25.29 3.59
C LEU A 322 -11.83 25.74 2.95
N GLY A 323 -11.76 26.55 1.88
CA GLY A 323 -12.94 26.94 1.11
C GLY A 323 -13.67 25.74 0.49
N GLU A 324 -12.94 24.84 -0.18
CA GLU A 324 -13.54 23.64 -0.76
C GLU A 324 -14.13 22.69 0.30
N LEU A 325 -13.51 22.60 1.49
CA LEU A 325 -14.06 21.84 2.61
C LEU A 325 -15.33 22.47 3.19
N GLU A 326 -15.40 23.80 3.25
CA GLU A 326 -16.61 24.52 3.66
C GLU A 326 -17.76 24.29 2.65
N ASP A 327 -17.48 24.42 1.36
CA ASP A 327 -18.44 24.15 0.28
C ASP A 327 -18.92 22.69 0.31
N PHE A 328 -17.99 21.75 0.52
CA PHE A 328 -18.33 20.34 0.70
C PHE A 328 -19.26 20.12 1.90
N ALA A 329 -18.98 20.75 3.03
CA ALA A 329 -19.82 20.65 4.23
C ALA A 329 -21.21 21.25 4.01
N GLN A 330 -21.32 22.36 3.29
CA GLN A 330 -22.60 22.95 2.92
C GLN A 330 -23.41 22.04 1.99
N ASN A 331 -22.77 21.49 0.96
CA ASN A 331 -23.42 20.54 0.05
C ASN A 331 -23.90 19.28 0.78
N LEU A 332 -23.07 18.74 1.69
CA LEU A 332 -23.45 17.60 2.52
C LEU A 332 -24.69 17.92 3.37
N LYS A 333 -24.72 19.10 4.01
CA LYS A 333 -25.89 19.55 4.79
C LYS A 333 -27.13 19.64 3.92
N GLN A 334 -27.02 20.22 2.73
CA GLN A 334 -28.15 20.36 1.81
C GLN A 334 -28.69 18.99 1.36
N ILE A 335 -27.80 18.05 1.04
CA ILE A 335 -28.19 16.67 0.69
C ILE A 335 -28.90 15.99 1.86
N LEU A 336 -28.40 16.16 3.09
CA LEU A 336 -29.03 15.57 4.28
C LEU A 336 -30.41 16.17 4.57
N ASP A 337 -30.58 17.49 4.41
CA ASP A 337 -31.88 18.16 4.59
C ASP A 337 -32.87 17.73 3.50
N GLN A 338 -32.42 17.62 2.25
CA GLN A 338 -33.23 17.12 1.13
C GLN A 338 -33.64 15.67 1.37
N PHE A 339 -32.68 14.80 1.72
CA PHE A 339 -32.93 13.40 2.01
C PHE A 339 -33.94 13.21 3.14
N LYS A 340 -33.82 13.98 4.22
CA LYS A 340 -34.77 13.99 5.33
C LYS A 340 -36.17 14.37 4.87
N THR A 341 -36.28 15.44 4.08
CA THR A 341 -37.55 15.96 3.58
C THR A 341 -38.22 14.96 2.64
N ASP A 342 -37.47 14.40 1.69
CA ASP A 342 -37.98 13.40 0.74
C ASP A 342 -38.42 12.12 1.44
N THR A 343 -37.62 11.64 2.41
CA THR A 343 -37.98 10.47 3.21
C THR A 343 -39.27 10.70 4.00
N GLN A 344 -39.43 11.89 4.60
CA GLN A 344 -40.65 12.24 5.32
C GLN A 344 -41.86 12.28 4.38
N GLY A 345 -41.72 12.90 3.20
CA GLY A 345 -42.79 12.96 2.20
C GLY A 345 -43.19 11.58 1.67
N VAL A 346 -42.23 10.69 1.40
CA VAL A 346 -42.49 9.31 0.99
C VAL A 346 -43.20 8.54 2.10
N MET A 347 -42.75 8.66 3.35
CA MET A 347 -43.40 7.99 4.48
C MET A 347 -44.84 8.47 4.71
N GLU A 348 -45.09 9.78 4.56
CA GLU A 348 -46.43 10.36 4.67
C GLU A 348 -47.36 9.88 3.53
N LYS A 349 -46.82 9.78 2.31
CA LYS A 349 -47.54 9.20 1.17
C LYS A 349 -47.86 7.73 1.38
N VAL A 350 -46.89 6.92 1.81
CA VAL A 350 -47.08 5.49 2.12
C VAL A 350 -48.13 5.31 3.23
N ALA A 351 -48.09 6.13 4.28
CA ALA A 351 -49.09 6.09 5.34
C ALA A 351 -50.51 6.41 4.83
N THR A 352 -50.62 7.36 3.90
CA THR A 352 -51.89 7.71 3.25
C THR A 352 -52.40 6.58 2.36
N ASP A 353 -51.53 6.02 1.51
CA ASP A 353 -51.87 4.91 0.61
C ASP A 353 -52.29 3.65 1.39
N ILE A 354 -51.61 3.35 2.51
CA ILE A 354 -52.00 2.25 3.40
C ILE A 354 -53.38 2.52 4.02
N ASN A 355 -53.65 3.72 4.52
CA ASN A 355 -54.97 4.04 5.07
C ASN A 355 -56.07 3.93 4.03
N TYR A 356 -55.81 4.38 2.80
CA TYR A 356 -56.75 4.24 1.69
C TYR A 356 -57.01 2.76 1.36
N ALA A 357 -55.95 1.96 1.20
CA ALA A 357 -56.07 0.54 0.90
C ALA A 357 -56.79 -0.25 2.01
N VAL A 358 -56.53 0.07 3.28
CA VAL A 358 -57.21 -0.54 4.43
C VAL A 358 -58.69 -0.19 4.44
N ASN A 359 -59.05 1.09 4.22
CA ASN A 359 -60.46 1.49 4.15
C ASN A 359 -61.19 0.83 2.99
N GLU A 360 -60.56 0.73 1.83
CA GLU A 360 -61.14 0.06 0.67
C GLU A 360 -61.31 -1.45 0.90
N SER A 361 -60.34 -2.08 1.58
CA SER A 361 -60.44 -3.47 2.01
C SER A 361 -61.60 -3.69 2.99
N ILE A 362 -61.79 -2.80 3.97
CA ILE A 362 -62.94 -2.85 4.90
C ILE A 362 -64.26 -2.74 4.13
N SER A 363 -64.36 -1.81 3.19
CA SER A 363 -65.55 -1.63 2.34
C SER A 363 -65.84 -2.88 1.50
N GLY A 364 -64.81 -3.44 0.85
CA GLY A 364 -64.91 -4.67 0.07
C GLY A 364 -65.32 -5.88 0.92
N MET A 365 -64.79 -6.02 2.14
CA MET A 365 -65.16 -7.07 3.08
C MET A 365 -66.61 -6.93 3.56
N GLU A 366 -67.11 -5.71 3.78
CA GLU A 366 -68.50 -5.47 4.18
C GLU A 366 -69.47 -5.81 3.03
N ALA A 367 -69.10 -5.45 1.79
CA ALA A 367 -69.85 -5.85 0.59
C ALA A 367 -69.87 -7.38 0.42
N GLN A 368 -68.74 -8.06 0.62
CA GLN A 368 -68.67 -9.52 0.62
C GLN A 368 -69.55 -10.12 1.71
N ARG A 369 -69.51 -9.59 2.94
CA ARG A 369 -70.35 -10.06 4.05
C ARG A 369 -71.82 -9.97 3.71
N THR A 370 -72.22 -8.88 3.06
CA THR A 370 -73.61 -8.67 2.60
C THR A 370 -73.99 -9.68 1.52
N ALA A 371 -73.17 -9.87 0.50
CA ALA A 371 -73.41 -10.86 -0.56
C ALA A 371 -73.46 -12.31 -0.02
N PHE A 372 -72.64 -12.63 0.99
CA PHE A 372 -72.70 -13.92 1.68
C PHE A 372 -74.01 -14.09 2.46
N ALA A 373 -74.47 -13.05 3.16
CA ALA A 373 -75.74 -13.07 3.87
C ALA A 373 -76.91 -13.30 2.91
N GLU A 374 -76.95 -12.58 1.78
CA GLU A 374 -77.95 -12.77 0.72
C GLU A 374 -77.90 -14.18 0.13
N SER A 375 -76.70 -14.70 -0.14
CA SER A 375 -76.52 -16.06 -0.66
C SER A 375 -77.01 -17.12 0.34
N ALA A 376 -76.76 -16.92 1.63
CA ALA A 376 -77.25 -17.81 2.69
C ALA A 376 -78.78 -17.77 2.80
N GLU A 377 -79.40 -16.59 2.71
CA GLU A 377 -80.85 -16.41 2.69
C GLU A 377 -81.47 -17.11 1.47
N GLN A 378 -80.91 -16.91 0.27
CA GLN A 378 -81.38 -17.52 -0.97
C GLN A 378 -81.23 -19.04 -0.94
N ALA A 379 -80.12 -19.56 -0.39
CA ALA A 379 -79.95 -21.00 -0.19
C ALA A 379 -80.99 -21.56 0.78
N SER A 380 -81.24 -20.87 1.91
CA SER A 380 -82.27 -21.23 2.88
C SER A 380 -83.67 -21.27 2.24
N HIS A 381 -84.01 -20.26 1.44
CA HIS A 381 -85.26 -20.22 0.69
C HIS A 381 -85.37 -21.39 -0.29
N THR A 382 -84.31 -21.69 -1.04
CA THR A 382 -84.25 -22.81 -1.98
C THR A 382 -84.45 -24.15 -1.26
N PHE A 383 -83.79 -24.37 -0.12
CA PHE A 383 -83.97 -25.59 0.67
C PHE A 383 -85.39 -25.74 1.24
N ARG A 384 -86.03 -24.63 1.64
CA ARG A 384 -87.46 -24.66 2.03
C ARG A 384 -88.35 -25.06 0.87
N GLY A 385 -88.16 -24.46 -0.30
CA GLY A 385 -88.91 -24.81 -1.51
C GLY A 385 -88.75 -26.28 -1.89
N ILE A 386 -87.51 -26.80 -1.93
CA ILE A 386 -87.24 -28.23 -2.17
C ILE A 386 -87.97 -29.11 -1.17
N ARG A 387 -87.98 -28.75 0.11
CA ARG A 387 -88.69 -29.51 1.15
C ARG A 387 -90.19 -29.51 0.93
N GLU A 388 -90.77 -28.36 0.57
CA GLU A 388 -92.20 -28.22 0.30
C GLU A 388 -92.61 -29.02 -0.95
N ASP A 389 -91.85 -28.92 -2.04
CA ASP A 389 -92.07 -29.68 -3.27
C ASP A 389 -91.94 -31.19 -3.05
N LEU A 390 -90.95 -31.61 -2.24
CA LEU A 390 -90.77 -33.01 -1.86
C LEU A 390 -91.96 -33.52 -1.03
N GLN A 391 -92.44 -32.73 -0.07
CA GLN A 391 -93.61 -33.07 0.74
C GLN A 391 -94.88 -33.17 -0.11
N ALA A 392 -95.09 -32.24 -1.04
CA ALA A 392 -96.21 -32.28 -1.97
C ALA A 392 -96.14 -33.53 -2.86
N SER A 393 -94.98 -33.81 -3.44
CA SER A 393 -94.75 -35.00 -4.28
C SER A 393 -94.99 -36.30 -3.53
N LEU A 394 -94.50 -36.42 -2.29
CA LEU A 394 -94.74 -37.59 -1.43
C LEU A 394 -96.23 -37.75 -1.09
N THR A 395 -96.94 -36.66 -0.85
CA THR A 395 -98.39 -36.69 -0.58
C THR A 395 -99.17 -37.13 -1.81
N THR A 396 -98.85 -36.57 -2.99
CA THR A 396 -99.43 -37.00 -4.27
C THR A 396 -99.16 -38.47 -4.55
N GLN A 397 -97.94 -38.94 -4.29
CA GLN A 397 -97.59 -40.34 -4.46
C GLN A 397 -98.38 -41.25 -3.52
N ALA A 398 -98.53 -40.87 -2.25
CA ALA A 398 -99.34 -41.62 -1.29
C ALA A 398 -100.81 -41.69 -1.71
N GLN A 399 -101.38 -40.57 -2.20
CA GLN A 399 -102.75 -40.52 -2.69
C GLN A 399 -102.94 -41.40 -3.93
N GLN A 400 -102.01 -41.36 -4.89
CA GLN A 400 -102.05 -42.23 -6.07
C GLN A 400 -101.94 -43.71 -5.69
N GLN A 401 -101.08 -44.06 -4.72
CA GLN A 401 -100.99 -45.42 -4.19
C GLN A 401 -102.30 -45.85 -3.52
N GLN A 402 -102.94 -44.98 -2.74
CA GLN A 402 -104.25 -45.26 -2.15
C GLN A 402 -105.31 -45.51 -3.23
N THR A 403 -105.42 -44.64 -4.24
CA THR A 403 -106.37 -44.83 -5.35
C THR A 403 -106.10 -46.11 -6.13
N MET A 404 -104.83 -46.48 -6.33
CA MET A 404 -104.46 -47.74 -6.95
C MET A 404 -104.94 -48.94 -6.11
N LEU A 405 -104.75 -48.90 -4.78
CA LEU A 405 -105.22 -49.95 -3.88
C LEU A 405 -106.76 -50.05 -3.85
N GLU A 406 -107.46 -48.92 -3.83
CA GLU A 406 -108.92 -48.87 -3.92
C GLU A 406 -109.42 -49.46 -5.25
N ASN A 407 -108.77 -49.14 -6.37
CA ASN A 407 -109.10 -49.73 -7.68
C ASN A 407 -108.86 -51.25 -7.70
N VAL A 408 -107.76 -51.72 -7.09
CA VAL A 408 -107.48 -53.16 -6.94
C VAL A 408 -108.55 -53.82 -6.07
N GLN A 409 -108.95 -53.20 -4.96
CA GLN A 409 -110.03 -53.69 -4.11
C GLN A 409 -111.34 -53.78 -4.89
N HIS A 410 -111.74 -52.70 -5.58
CA HIS A 410 -112.99 -52.66 -6.35
C HIS A 410 -112.98 -53.68 -7.49
N SER A 411 -111.86 -53.82 -8.20
CA SER A 411 -111.69 -54.86 -9.22
C SER A 411 -111.80 -56.26 -8.61
N THR A 412 -111.28 -56.48 -7.40
CA THR A 412 -111.38 -57.76 -6.69
C THR A 412 -112.83 -58.04 -6.27
N GLU A 413 -113.54 -57.05 -5.74
CA GLU A 413 -114.96 -57.14 -5.40
C GLU A 413 -115.82 -57.46 -6.63
N HIS A 414 -115.59 -56.76 -7.75
CA HIS A 414 -116.27 -57.02 -9.02
C HIS A 414 -116.03 -58.44 -9.50
N ILE A 415 -114.77 -58.91 -9.51
CA ILE A 415 -114.42 -60.29 -9.90
C ILE A 415 -115.12 -61.30 -8.98
N LEU A 416 -115.16 -61.07 -7.66
CA LEU A 416 -115.84 -61.95 -6.71
C LEU A 416 -117.36 -61.98 -6.94
N GLN A 417 -117.97 -60.83 -7.24
CA GLN A 417 -119.39 -60.74 -7.52
C GLN A 417 -119.76 -61.40 -8.85
N GLU A 418 -118.96 -61.19 -9.90
CA GLU A 418 -119.12 -61.83 -11.20
C GLU A 418 -118.92 -63.34 -11.10
N ALA A 419 -117.90 -63.79 -10.35
CA ALA A 419 -117.71 -65.21 -10.05
C ALA A 419 -118.91 -65.80 -9.30
N ASN A 420 -119.45 -65.11 -8.30
CA ASN A 420 -120.62 -65.56 -7.55
C ASN A 420 -121.88 -65.66 -8.43
N ASN A 421 -122.11 -64.67 -9.32
CA ASN A 421 -123.20 -64.71 -10.29
C ASN A 421 -123.03 -65.88 -11.26
N ALA A 422 -121.83 -66.09 -11.79
CA ALA A 422 -121.51 -67.22 -12.65
C ALA A 422 -121.75 -68.55 -11.93
N PHE A 423 -121.34 -68.68 -10.65
CA PHE A 423 -121.63 -69.85 -9.83
C PHE A 423 -123.13 -70.07 -9.62
N ALA A 424 -123.90 -69.01 -9.39
CA ALA A 424 -125.36 -69.11 -9.25
C ALA A 424 -126.03 -69.56 -10.56
N GLU A 425 -125.58 -69.04 -11.70
CA GLU A 425 -126.07 -69.45 -13.03
C GLU A 425 -125.66 -70.91 -13.36
N GLN A 426 -124.44 -71.30 -13.01
CA GLN A 426 -123.98 -72.69 -13.10
C GLN A 426 -124.81 -73.60 -12.21
N SER A 427 -125.11 -73.19 -10.98
CA SER A 427 -125.94 -73.94 -10.04
C SER A 427 -127.36 -74.12 -10.58
N ASN A 428 -127.99 -73.05 -11.09
CA ASN A 428 -129.30 -73.13 -11.73
C ASN A 428 -129.29 -74.05 -12.97
N THR A 429 -128.22 -74.00 -13.77
CA THR A 429 -128.05 -74.92 -14.91
C THR A 429 -127.92 -76.37 -14.45
N LEU A 430 -127.15 -76.64 -13.39
CA LEU A 430 -127.03 -77.97 -12.79
C LEU A 430 -128.37 -78.44 -12.22
N THR A 431 -129.15 -77.56 -11.56
CA THR A 431 -130.49 -77.88 -11.07
C THR A 431 -131.44 -78.19 -12.23
N ARG A 432 -131.40 -77.41 -13.32
CA ARG A 432 -132.22 -77.65 -14.51
C ARG A 432 -131.86 -78.97 -15.19
N VAL A 433 -130.58 -79.23 -15.43
CA VAL A 433 -130.11 -80.52 -15.97
C VAL A 433 -130.48 -81.67 -15.04
N GLY A 434 -130.39 -81.48 -13.72
CA GLY A 434 -130.84 -82.45 -12.73
C GLY A 434 -132.34 -82.73 -12.80
N SER A 435 -133.16 -81.69 -12.99
CA SER A 435 -134.61 -81.79 -13.19
C SER A 435 -134.95 -82.49 -14.51
N GLU A 436 -134.36 -82.07 -15.63
CA GLU A 436 -134.54 -82.68 -16.95
C GLU A 436 -134.09 -84.16 -16.92
N ALA A 437 -132.96 -84.46 -16.28
CA ALA A 437 -132.50 -85.83 -16.10
C ALA A 437 -133.48 -86.65 -15.24
N SER A 438 -133.99 -86.09 -14.14
CA SER A 438 -134.99 -86.75 -13.30
C SER A 438 -136.30 -86.99 -14.05
N GLU A 439 -136.72 -86.05 -14.89
CA GLU A 439 -137.93 -86.16 -15.73
C GLU A 439 -137.76 -87.23 -16.81
N ILE A 440 -136.61 -87.25 -17.51
CA ILE A 440 -136.26 -88.32 -18.46
C ILE A 440 -136.19 -89.68 -17.73
N MET A 441 -135.60 -89.75 -16.54
CA MET A 441 -135.59 -90.99 -15.75
C MET A 441 -137.00 -91.42 -15.33
N THR A 442 -137.88 -90.48 -15.01
CA THR A 442 -139.28 -90.76 -14.68
C THR A 442 -140.05 -91.22 -15.91
N GLN A 443 -139.93 -90.55 -17.05
CA GLN A 443 -140.50 -90.97 -18.33
C GLN A 443 -139.96 -92.32 -18.80
N ALA A 444 -138.68 -92.60 -18.59
CA ALA A 444 -138.09 -93.90 -18.88
C ALA A 444 -138.65 -94.98 -17.94
N SER A 445 -138.80 -94.66 -16.65
CA SER A 445 -139.43 -95.57 -15.67
C SER A 445 -140.90 -95.84 -15.98
N GLU A 446 -141.68 -94.81 -16.35
CA GLU A 446 -143.07 -94.95 -16.81
C GLU A 446 -143.15 -95.75 -18.11
N ASN A 447 -142.29 -95.48 -19.09
CA ASN A 447 -142.23 -96.26 -20.32
C ASN A 447 -141.88 -97.72 -20.06
N LEU A 448 -140.98 -98.01 -19.11
CA LEU A 448 -140.68 -99.38 -18.68
C LEU A 448 -141.90 -100.05 -18.02
N LEU A 449 -142.65 -99.32 -17.19
CA LEU A 449 -143.90 -99.80 -16.60
C LEU A 449 -145.00 -100.04 -17.65
N ILE A 450 -145.16 -99.15 -18.62
CA ILE A 450 -146.12 -99.28 -19.73
C ILE A 450 -145.74 -100.45 -20.64
N ARG A 451 -144.44 -100.66 -20.91
CA ARG A 451 -143.99 -101.85 -21.65
C ARG A 451 -144.23 -103.14 -20.88
N ALA A 452 -144.05 -103.14 -19.55
CA ALA A 452 -144.29 -104.31 -18.72
C ALA A 452 -145.78 -104.67 -18.54
N LEU A 453 -146.71 -103.74 -18.83
CA LEU A 453 -148.15 -103.98 -18.79
C LEU A 453 -148.76 -104.34 -20.16
N ASN A 454 -148.01 -104.18 -21.26
CA ASN A 454 -148.44 -104.50 -22.63
C ASN A 454 -147.63 -105.65 -23.27
N SER A 455 -146.92 -106.44 -22.47
CA SER A 455 -146.32 -107.74 -22.80
C SER A 455 -146.54 -108.71 -21.65
#